data_AF-F8L5D6-F1
#
_entry.id   AF-F8L5D6-F1
#
_cell.length_a   1.000
_cell.length_b   1.000
_cell.length_c   1.000
_cell.angle_alpha   90.00
_cell.angle_beta   90.00
_cell.angle_gamma   90.00
#
_symmetry.space_group_name_H-M   'P 1'
#
loop_
_entity.id
_entity.type
_entity.pdbx_description
1 polymer ?
#
loop_
_entity_poly.entity_id
_entity_poly.type
_entity_poly.pdbx_seq_one_letter_code
_entity_poly.pdbx_strand_id
1 'polypeptide(L)'
;MKKALIIPILMSTCFLAAQEAVHSVSPTTYFNLQDTNQKQTKPAMSKPTYEQQVAATQSSRFGQSEVMIINPETRAKDLQESFEYLKRMSPAAKLAVKLINGSIISEILDMKLMTGGTMIIFRTNTLQGQKFQVVKIEDIDTITNG
;
A
#
# COMPACT_ATOMS: atom_id res chain seq x y z
N MET A 1 -31.80 -45.97 9.38
CA MET A 1 -32.97 -45.35 8.74
C MET A 1 -32.71 -43.85 8.59
N LYS A 2 -32.52 -43.38 7.35
CA LYS A 2 -32.12 -42.01 7.02
C LYS A 2 -33.36 -41.17 6.71
N LYS A 3 -33.58 -40.06 7.42
CA LYS A 3 -34.59 -39.06 7.03
C LYS A 3 -33.86 -37.83 6.47
N ALA A 4 -33.99 -37.63 5.16
CA ALA A 4 -33.53 -36.45 4.48
C ALA A 4 -34.62 -35.37 4.57
N LEU A 5 -34.25 -34.19 5.07
CA LEU A 5 -35.11 -33.02 5.13
C LEU A 5 -34.77 -32.13 3.93
N ILE A 6 -35.72 -32.03 2.99
CA ILE A 6 -35.63 -31.17 1.80
C ILE A 6 -36.33 -29.86 2.15
N ILE A 7 -35.60 -28.75 2.15
CA ILE A 7 -36.16 -27.41 2.31
C ILE A 7 -36.08 -26.70 0.95
N PRO A 8 -37.22 -26.31 0.34
CA PRO A 8 -37.21 -25.49 -0.87
C PRO A 8 -37.04 -24.02 -0.47
N ILE A 9 -35.93 -23.39 -0.85
CA ILE A 9 -35.78 -21.94 -0.73
C ILE A 9 -36.24 -21.30 -2.04
N LEU A 10 -37.35 -20.58 -1.89
CA LEU A 10 -38.10 -19.85 -2.91
C LEU A 10 -37.22 -18.75 -3.53
N MET A 11 -37.15 -18.75 -4.85
CA MET A 11 -36.65 -17.66 -5.69
C MET A 11 -37.45 -16.38 -5.45
N SER A 12 -36.77 -15.28 -5.13
CA SER A 12 -37.33 -13.93 -5.22
C SER A 12 -36.49 -13.10 -6.19
N THR A 13 -36.98 -13.04 -7.43
CA THR A 13 -36.50 -12.20 -8.52
C THR A 13 -36.93 -10.74 -8.34
N CYS A 14 -36.20 -9.88 -9.05
CA CYS A 14 -36.53 -8.49 -9.43
C CYS A 14 -36.17 -7.41 -8.40
N PHE A 15 -35.18 -6.58 -8.74
CA PHE A 15 -35.50 -5.21 -9.15
C PHE A 15 -34.49 -4.73 -10.20
N LEU A 16 -35.04 -4.45 -11.38
CA LEU A 16 -34.41 -3.74 -12.48
C LEU A 16 -34.70 -2.25 -12.23
N ALA A 17 -33.67 -1.41 -12.16
CA ALA A 17 -33.83 0.03 -12.32
C ALA A 17 -32.62 0.57 -13.08
N ALA A 18 -32.91 1.03 -14.29
CA ALA A 18 -32.01 1.77 -15.16
C ALA A 18 -31.60 3.08 -14.49
N GLN A 19 -30.35 3.50 -14.68
CA GLN A 19 -30.00 4.90 -14.54
C GLN A 19 -28.99 5.31 -15.62
N GLU A 20 -29.59 5.94 -16.63
CA GLU A 20 -29.16 7.07 -17.45
C GLU A 20 -27.66 7.35 -17.61
N ALA A 21 -27.25 7.28 -18.87
CA ALA A 21 -26.02 7.82 -19.40
C ALA A 21 -25.93 9.33 -19.19
N VAL A 22 -24.85 9.79 -18.56
CA VAL A 22 -24.39 11.17 -18.69
C VAL A 22 -23.06 11.15 -19.44
N HIS A 23 -23.13 11.56 -20.69
CA HIS A 23 -21.98 11.91 -21.49
C HIS A 23 -21.31 13.16 -20.90
N SER A 24 -20.11 13.03 -20.35
CA SER A 24 -19.19 14.16 -20.22
C SER A 24 -17.90 13.82 -20.95
N VAL A 25 -17.85 14.17 -22.23
CA VAL A 25 -16.63 14.11 -23.03
C VAL A 25 -15.78 15.32 -22.62
N SER A 26 -14.72 15.09 -21.87
CA SER A 26 -13.75 16.13 -21.53
C SER A 26 -12.95 16.52 -22.79
N PRO A 27 -12.62 17.81 -22.98
CA PRO A 27 -11.88 18.26 -24.14
C PRO A 27 -10.45 17.68 -24.16
N THR A 28 -10.13 16.98 -25.24
CA THR A 28 -8.78 16.54 -25.60
C THR A 28 -7.87 17.76 -25.75
N THR A 29 -7.05 18.05 -24.74
CA THR A 29 -5.94 18.98 -24.88
C THR A 29 -4.88 18.33 -25.76
N TYR A 30 -4.70 18.85 -26.97
CA TYR A 30 -3.58 18.53 -27.83
C TYR A 30 -2.30 19.10 -27.21
N PHE A 31 -1.46 18.22 -26.66
CA PHE A 31 -0.08 18.58 -26.36
C PHE A 31 0.69 18.68 -27.67
N ASN A 32 1.13 19.90 -27.95
CA ASN A 32 1.95 20.26 -29.10
C ASN A 32 3.36 19.69 -28.88
N LEU A 33 3.75 18.66 -29.65
CA LEU A 33 5.15 18.23 -29.72
C LEU A 33 5.91 19.27 -30.55
N GLN A 34 6.50 20.26 -29.87
CA GLN A 34 7.60 21.00 -30.45
C GLN A 34 8.90 20.23 -30.16
N ASP A 35 9.36 19.58 -31.23
CA ASP A 35 10.73 19.12 -31.41
C ASP A 35 11.72 20.22 -31.02
N THR A 36 12.38 20.03 -29.89
CA THR A 36 13.62 20.74 -29.56
C THR A 36 14.73 19.71 -29.41
N ASN A 37 15.41 19.50 -30.54
CA ASN A 37 16.82 19.14 -30.68
C ASN A 37 17.47 18.45 -29.47
N GLN A 38 17.61 17.14 -29.61
CA GLN A 38 18.54 16.31 -28.84
C GLN A 38 19.98 16.83 -29.00
N LYS A 39 20.46 17.58 -28.00
CA LYS A 39 21.89 17.63 -27.71
C LYS A 39 22.17 16.53 -26.69
N GLN A 40 22.59 15.38 -27.20
CA GLN A 40 22.94 14.20 -26.44
C GLN A 40 24.25 14.45 -25.66
N THR A 41 24.18 15.19 -24.56
CA THR A 41 25.22 15.18 -23.54
C THR A 41 25.09 13.90 -22.74
N LYS A 42 26.01 12.98 -23.02
CA LYS A 42 26.36 11.79 -22.22
C LYS A 42 26.04 12.03 -20.74
N PRO A 43 25.08 11.30 -20.11
CA PRO A 43 24.92 11.39 -18.67
C PRO A 43 26.20 10.83 -18.05
N ALA A 44 27.00 11.73 -17.46
CA ALA A 44 27.95 11.31 -16.46
C ALA A 44 27.15 10.56 -15.41
N MET A 45 27.53 9.31 -15.11
CA MET A 45 27.07 8.59 -13.93
C MET A 45 27.42 9.44 -12.71
N SER A 46 26.52 10.34 -12.33
CA SER A 46 26.46 10.86 -10.98
C SER A 46 26.14 9.64 -10.14
N LYS A 47 27.16 9.15 -9.42
CA LYS A 47 26.98 8.17 -8.36
C LYS A 47 25.74 8.57 -7.55
N PRO A 48 24.82 7.65 -7.24
CA PRO A 48 23.78 7.94 -6.28
C PRO A 48 24.47 8.39 -4.98
N THR A 49 24.37 9.69 -4.69
CA THR A 49 24.68 10.24 -3.39
C THR A 49 23.55 9.77 -2.50
N TYR A 50 23.68 8.55 -1.98
CA TYR A 50 22.97 8.16 -0.78
C TYR A 50 23.49 9.10 0.30
N GLU A 51 22.77 10.21 0.55
CA GLU A 51 23.02 11.01 1.73
C GLU A 51 22.87 10.08 2.92
N GLN A 52 24.03 9.75 3.48
CA GLN A 52 24.25 8.84 4.57
C GLN A 52 23.79 9.52 5.86
N GLN A 53 22.48 9.78 5.99
CA GLN A 53 21.85 10.33 7.19
C GLN A 53 21.51 9.19 8.15
N VAL A 54 22.52 8.42 8.54
CA VAL A 54 22.49 7.63 9.77
C VAL A 54 23.56 8.20 10.68
N ALA A 55 23.17 9.19 11.47
CA ALA A 55 23.99 9.65 12.58
C ALA A 55 23.96 8.58 13.67
N ALA A 56 24.80 7.56 13.53
CA ALA A 56 25.08 6.61 14.60
C ALA A 56 25.83 7.38 15.69
N THR A 57 25.12 7.75 16.76
CA THR A 57 25.76 8.31 17.94
C THR A 57 26.50 7.18 18.63
N GLN A 58 27.79 7.02 18.35
CA GLN A 58 28.67 6.09 19.04
C GLN A 58 28.86 6.56 20.49
N SER A 59 27.93 6.17 21.37
CA SER A 59 28.14 6.30 22.81
C SER A 59 28.91 5.07 23.30
N SER A 60 30.20 5.30 23.50
CA SER A 60 31.19 4.36 24.00
C SER A 60 30.90 3.88 25.44
N ARG A 61 31.28 2.61 25.69
CA ARG A 61 31.57 1.93 26.98
C ARG A 61 30.40 1.20 27.64
N PHE A 62 30.56 -0.14 27.69
CA PHE A 62 29.92 -1.12 28.58
C PHE A 62 28.43 -0.91 28.87
N GLY A 63 27.57 -1.59 28.11
CA GLY A 63 26.13 -1.73 28.42
C GLY A 63 25.20 -0.68 27.83
N GLN A 64 25.68 0.18 26.92
CA GLN A 64 24.82 1.18 26.26
C GLN A 64 24.17 0.60 25.02
N SER A 65 22.83 0.57 25.01
CA SER A 65 22.01 0.22 23.85
C SER A 65 22.29 1.20 22.72
N GLU A 66 22.70 0.69 21.55
CA GLU A 66 22.83 1.50 20.34
C GLU A 66 21.43 1.99 19.93
N VAL A 67 21.21 3.30 20.00
CA VAL A 67 19.95 3.93 19.58
C VAL A 67 20.10 4.39 18.14
N MET A 68 19.41 3.72 17.22
CA MET A 68 19.30 4.15 15.83
C MET A 68 18.07 5.05 15.68
N ILE A 69 18.28 6.30 15.31
CA ILE A 69 17.20 7.25 14.99
C ILE A 69 16.91 7.14 13.49
N ILE A 70 15.68 6.78 13.13
CA ILE A 70 15.22 6.65 11.75
C ILE A 70 14.19 7.74 11.49
N ASN A 71 14.28 8.42 10.33
CA ASN A 71 13.24 9.35 9.91
C ASN A 71 11.94 8.56 9.58
N PRO A 72 10.81 8.88 10.22
CA PRO A 72 9.56 8.14 10.00
C PRO A 72 9.04 8.27 8.56
N GLU A 73 9.25 9.41 7.90
CA GLU A 73 8.77 9.65 6.54
C GLU A 73 9.47 8.76 5.51
N THR A 74 10.78 8.57 5.64
CA THR A 74 11.54 7.69 4.75
C THR A 74 11.12 6.24 4.96
N ARG A 75 10.99 5.81 6.22
CA ARG A 75 10.55 4.43 6.55
C ARG A 75 9.15 4.14 6.03
N ALA A 76 8.24 5.11 6.12
CA ALA A 76 6.89 4.98 5.61
C ALA A 76 6.87 4.82 4.08
N LYS A 77 7.71 5.57 3.36
CA LYS A 77 7.86 5.43 1.90
C LYS A 77 8.41 4.06 1.53
N ASP A 78 9.42 3.56 2.25
CA ASP A 78 9.98 2.22 2.00
C ASP A 78 8.91 1.13 2.14
N LEU A 79 8.04 1.23 3.16
CA LEU A 79 6.90 0.32 3.34
C LEU A 79 5.90 0.44 2.18
N GLN A 80 5.66 1.64 1.67
CA GLN A 80 4.76 1.86 0.53
C GLN A 80 5.30 1.30 -0.77
N GLU A 81 6.57 1.53 -1.06
CA GLU A 81 7.22 0.98 -2.24
C GLU A 81 7.26 -0.55 -2.18
N SER A 82 7.54 -1.12 -1.00
CA SER A 82 7.52 -2.57 -0.77
C SER A 82 6.13 -3.16 -0.99
N PHE A 83 5.09 -2.52 -0.46
CA PHE A 83 3.70 -2.93 -0.65
C PHE A 83 3.29 -2.91 -2.14
N GLU A 84 3.57 -1.82 -2.84
CA GLU A 84 3.26 -1.68 -4.27
C GLU A 84 4.06 -2.66 -5.14
N TYR A 85 5.31 -2.95 -4.76
CA TYR A 85 6.12 -3.96 -5.42
C TYR A 85 5.49 -5.35 -5.28
N LEU A 86 5.14 -5.77 -4.06
CA LEU A 86 4.50 -7.07 -3.81
C LEU A 86 3.16 -7.20 -4.55
N LYS A 87 2.35 -6.13 -4.55
CA LYS A 87 1.07 -6.07 -5.28
C LYS A 87 1.26 -6.26 -6.78
N ARG A 88 2.33 -5.70 -7.35
CA ARG A 88 2.66 -5.83 -8.78
C ARG A 88 3.19 -7.22 -9.12
N MET A 89 4.02 -7.80 -8.25
CA MET A 89 4.62 -9.11 -8.44
C MET A 89 3.60 -10.24 -8.33
N SER A 90 2.54 -10.07 -7.53
CA SER A 90 1.50 -11.08 -7.37
C SER A 90 0.11 -10.44 -7.24
N PRO A 91 -0.49 -9.98 -8.35
CA PRO A 91 -1.78 -9.25 -8.31
C PRO A 91 -2.96 -10.06 -7.76
N ALA A 92 -2.88 -11.39 -7.85
CA ALA A 92 -3.89 -12.30 -7.30
C ALA A 92 -3.64 -12.70 -5.84
N ALA A 93 -2.45 -12.42 -5.31
CA ALA A 93 -2.11 -12.77 -3.92
C ALA A 93 -2.79 -11.79 -2.96
N LYS A 94 -3.29 -12.33 -1.84
CA LYS A 94 -3.84 -11.52 -0.77
C LYS A 94 -2.68 -11.04 0.10
N LEU A 95 -2.41 -9.74 0.04
CA LEU A 95 -1.40 -9.14 0.90
C LEU A 95 -1.88 -9.07 2.35
N ALA A 96 -0.95 -9.34 3.27
CA ALA A 96 -1.17 -9.26 4.70
C ALA A 96 -0.01 -8.53 5.39
N VAL A 97 -0.34 -7.76 6.41
CA VAL A 97 0.63 -7.08 7.29
C VAL A 97 0.56 -7.70 8.67
N LYS A 98 1.71 -8.15 9.17
CA LYS A 98 1.86 -8.62 10.55
C LYS A 98 2.34 -7.47 11.42
N LEU A 99 1.67 -7.27 12.55
CA LEU A 99 2.05 -6.29 13.55
C LEU A 99 2.94 -6.90 14.63
N ILE A 100 3.71 -6.07 15.34
CA ILE A 100 4.62 -6.50 16.41
C ILE A 100 3.88 -7.23 17.54
N ASN A 101 2.62 -6.86 17.80
CA ASN A 101 1.77 -7.54 18.78
C ASN A 101 1.26 -8.93 18.31
N GLY A 102 1.69 -9.40 17.14
CA GLY A 102 1.29 -10.67 16.55
C GLY A 102 -0.04 -10.65 15.80
N SER A 103 -0.78 -9.54 15.82
CA SER A 103 -2.00 -9.41 15.03
C SER A 103 -1.70 -9.29 13.53
N ILE A 104 -2.64 -9.74 12.70
CA ILE A 104 -2.50 -9.76 11.24
C ILE A 104 -3.65 -8.98 10.62
N ILE A 105 -3.30 -8.06 9.73
CA ILE A 105 -4.23 -7.33 8.86
C ILE A 105 -4.18 -8.02 7.50
N SER A 106 -5.22 -8.79 7.17
CA SER A 106 -5.34 -9.53 5.92
C SER A 106 -6.24 -8.82 4.90
N GLU A 107 -6.20 -9.28 3.65
CA GLU A 107 -7.06 -8.79 2.56
C GLU A 107 -6.92 -7.27 2.31
N ILE A 108 -5.68 -6.78 2.37
CA ILE A 108 -5.37 -5.36 2.14
C ILE A 108 -5.51 -5.05 0.65
N LEU A 109 -6.41 -4.11 0.34
CA LEU A 109 -6.67 -3.62 -1.02
C LEU A 109 -5.73 -2.46 -1.38
N ASP A 110 -5.51 -1.57 -0.41
CA ASP A 110 -4.79 -0.31 -0.62
C ASP A 110 -4.13 0.16 0.68
N MET A 111 -3.07 0.94 0.52
CA MET A 111 -2.29 1.50 1.62
C MET A 111 -2.00 2.98 1.35
N LYS A 112 -2.38 3.83 2.31
CA LYS A 112 -2.16 5.28 2.21
C LYS A 112 -1.34 5.80 3.38
N LEU A 113 -0.24 6.48 3.06
CA LEU A 113 0.57 7.19 4.05
C LEU A 113 -0.14 8.47 4.49
N MET A 114 -0.12 8.73 5.79
CA MET A 114 -0.61 9.99 6.37
C MET A 114 0.50 11.05 6.36
N THR A 115 0.12 12.32 6.46
CA THR A 115 1.06 13.44 6.59
C THR A 115 1.98 13.22 7.79
N GLY A 116 3.29 13.38 7.58
CA GLY A 116 4.33 13.16 8.60
C GLY A 116 4.84 11.71 8.70
N GLY A 117 4.26 10.77 7.94
CA GLY A 117 4.81 9.41 7.80
C GLY A 117 4.77 8.53 9.05
N THR A 118 4.13 8.95 10.14
CA THR A 118 4.05 8.17 11.38
C THR A 118 2.91 7.15 11.37
N MET A 119 1.93 7.34 10.50
CA MET A 119 0.71 6.54 10.44
C MET A 119 0.38 6.13 9.02
N ILE A 120 -0.18 4.93 8.89
CA ILE A 120 -0.61 4.32 7.63
C ILE A 120 -2.07 3.93 7.76
N ILE A 121 -2.87 4.22 6.73
CA ILE A 121 -4.24 3.73 6.60
C ILE A 121 -4.24 2.53 5.66
N PHE A 122 -4.70 1.39 6.17
CA PHE A 122 -5.00 0.20 5.39
C PHE A 122 -6.48 0.18 5.04
N ARG A 123 -6.78 -0.03 3.77
CA ARG A 123 -8.13 -0.34 3.28
C ARG A 123 -8.22 -1.84 3.06
N THR A 124 -9.04 -2.54 3.84
CA THR A 124 -9.19 -3.99 3.78
C THR A 124 -10.57 -4.38 3.27
N ASN A 125 -10.66 -5.54 2.62
CA ASN A 125 -11.95 -6.17 2.34
C ASN A 125 -12.38 -7.05 3.52
N THR A 126 -13.67 -7.08 3.82
CA THR A 126 -14.27 -7.94 4.84
C THR A 126 -15.61 -8.47 4.35
N LEU A 127 -16.17 -9.47 5.03
CA LEU A 127 -17.52 -9.98 4.72
C LEU A 127 -18.61 -8.92 4.87
N GLN A 128 -18.35 -7.86 5.65
CA GLN A 128 -19.28 -6.74 5.88
C GLN A 128 -19.01 -5.55 4.93
N GLY A 129 -18.11 -5.71 3.96
CA GLY A 129 -17.67 -4.65 3.06
C GLY A 129 -16.27 -4.14 3.41
N GLN A 130 -15.99 -2.89 3.04
CA GLN A 130 -14.64 -2.33 3.17
C GLN A 130 -14.45 -1.69 4.54
N LYS A 131 -13.29 -1.94 5.15
CA LYS A 131 -12.91 -1.36 6.44
C LYS A 131 -11.61 -0.56 6.27
N PHE A 132 -11.51 0.53 7.03
CA PHE A 132 -10.29 1.32 7.15
C PHE A 132 -9.69 1.09 8.53
N GLN A 133 -8.40 0.77 8.58
CA GLN A 133 -7.65 0.60 9.81
C GLN A 133 -6.42 1.49 9.80
N VAL A 134 -6.23 2.24 10.87
CA VAL A 134 -5.11 3.15 11.01
C VAL A 134 -4.09 2.53 11.95
N VAL A 135 -2.84 2.45 11.51
CA VAL A 135 -1.76 1.75 12.20
C VAL A 135 -0.53 2.65 12.23
N LYS A 136 0.22 2.61 13.32
CA LYS A 136 1.48 3.35 13.42
C LYS A 136 2.60 2.57 12.73
N ILE A 137 3.55 3.27 12.11
CA ILE A 137 4.63 2.60 11.37
C ILE A 137 5.51 1.73 12.26
N GLU A 138 5.64 2.10 13.54
CA GLU A 138 6.43 1.35 14.51
C GLU A 138 5.79 0.03 14.90
N ASP A 139 4.48 -0.13 14.70
CA ASP A 139 3.76 -1.36 15.04
C ASP A 139 3.83 -2.40 13.92
N ILE A 140 4.38 -2.05 12.75
CA ILE A 140 4.48 -2.94 11.59
C ILE A 140 5.77 -3.78 11.70
N ASP A 141 5.60 -5.10 11.71
CA ASP A 141 6.69 -6.09 11.72
C ASP A 141 7.09 -6.45 10.28
N THR A 142 6.16 -7.01 9.50
CA THR A 142 6.45 -7.46 8.13
C THR A 142 5.23 -7.37 7.21
N ILE A 143 5.50 -7.22 5.90
CA ILE A 143 4.51 -7.33 4.81
C ILE A 143 4.74 -8.68 4.12
N THR A 144 3.67 -9.45 3.91
CA THR A 144 3.74 -10.80 3.35
C THR A 144 2.70 -11.00 2.26
N ASN A 145 3.00 -11.84 1.27
CA ASN A 145 2.02 -12.42 0.36
C ASN A 145 1.55 -13.76 0.95
N GLY A 146 0.24 -13.90 1.16
CA GLY A 146 -0.38 -15.17 1.51
C GLY A 146 -0.51 -16.12 0.32
#